data_AF-A0A7R6XWR7-F1
#
_entry.id   AF-A0A7R6XWR7-F1
#
_cell.length_a   1.000
_cell.length_b   1.000
_cell.length_c   1.000
_cell.angle_alpha   90.00
_cell.angle_beta   90.00
_cell.angle_gamma   90.00
#
_symmetry.space_group_name_H-M   'P 1'
#
loop_
_entity.id
_entity.type
_entity.pdbx_description
1 polymer ?
#
loop_
_entity_poly.entity_id
_entity_poly.type
_entity_poly.pdbx_seq_one_letter_code
_entity_poly.pdbx_strand_id
1 'polypeptide(L)'
;MEVSEDLRVRTPYSKTVLEELRAVPWASWDDKLRAWRVPFRSFDELRRRWPKIEKAAQYAEPEERKRRREASRDSEAYKAAKQHNAERRRRRYPLPAEDLPPLGRPVATEQYGIVVFSEVSGELVEPLELTALYPNAMRKDGDYVWGKWHSATLCELIRTWPARSPAGADERARGWWQPTLAELRVARRNARSIERRKQNRDPR
;
A
#
# COMPACT_ATOMS: atom_id res chain seq x y z
N MET A 1 32.78 -4.44 44.66
CA MET A 1 31.53 -5.10 44.22
C MET A 1 30.60 -4.00 43.75
N GLU A 2 30.45 -3.79 42.44
CA GLU A 2 29.50 -2.80 41.90
C GLU A 2 28.11 -3.46 41.82
N VAL A 3 27.27 -3.17 42.81
CA VAL A 3 25.85 -3.53 42.73
C VAL A 3 25.23 -2.57 41.72
N SER A 4 25.04 -3.03 40.48
CA SER A 4 24.36 -2.23 39.45
C SER A 4 22.92 -1.99 39.89
N GLU A 5 22.51 -0.74 40.11
CA GLU A 5 21.18 -0.34 40.61
C GLU A 5 20.03 -0.48 39.59
N ASP A 6 20.29 -1.12 38.45
CA ASP A 6 19.41 -1.19 37.29
C ASP A 6 19.21 -2.63 36.80
N LEU A 7 17.96 -2.99 36.51
CA LEU A 7 17.59 -4.21 35.79
C LEU A 7 17.71 -3.97 34.27
N ARG A 8 18.24 -4.97 33.55
CA ARG A 8 18.33 -4.96 32.09
C ARG A 8 17.37 -5.97 31.49
N VAL A 9 16.42 -5.49 30.69
CA VAL A 9 15.41 -6.31 30.03
C VAL A 9 15.68 -6.36 28.53
N ARG A 10 15.86 -7.56 27.99
CA ARG A 10 15.97 -7.80 26.54
C ARG A 10 14.70 -8.48 26.05
N THR A 11 14.00 -7.85 25.12
CA THR A 11 12.78 -8.40 24.51
C THR A 11 12.86 -8.36 23.00
N PRO A 12 12.24 -9.32 22.29
CA PRO A 12 12.01 -9.21 20.85
C PRO A 12 11.25 -7.92 20.49
N TYR A 13 11.46 -7.41 19.28
CA TYR A 13 10.82 -6.18 18.82
C TYR A 13 9.31 -6.39 18.60
N SER A 14 8.50 -5.87 19.52
CA SER A 14 7.04 -5.82 19.41
C SER A 14 6.53 -4.45 19.84
N LYS A 15 5.65 -3.83 19.06
CA LYS A 15 5.09 -2.51 19.38
C LYS A 15 4.41 -2.49 20.75
N THR A 16 3.64 -3.53 21.05
CA THR A 16 2.93 -3.68 22.32
C THR A 16 3.90 -3.87 23.48
N VAL A 17 4.98 -4.65 23.30
CA VAL A 17 6.03 -4.81 24.32
C VAL A 17 6.74 -3.48 24.58
N LEU A 18 7.03 -2.70 23.53
CA LEU A 18 7.65 -1.39 23.65
C LEU A 18 6.74 -0.36 24.33
N GLU A 19 5.44 -0.38 24.03
CA GLU A 19 4.45 0.48 24.68
C GLU A 19 4.35 0.18 26.19
N GLU A 20 4.30 -1.10 26.56
CA GLU A 20 4.27 -1.52 27.97
C GLU A 20 5.56 -1.18 28.71
N LEU A 21 6.73 -1.36 28.09
CA LEU A 21 8.02 -0.99 28.68
C LEU A 21 8.21 0.53 28.78
N ARG A 22 7.71 1.31 27.82
CA ARG A 22 7.72 2.78 27.88
C ARG A 22 6.79 3.32 28.97
N ALA A 23 5.74 2.58 29.30
CA ALA A 23 4.82 2.95 30.37
C ALA A 23 5.35 2.63 31.78
N VAL A 24 6.49 1.92 31.90
CA VAL A 24 7.20 1.74 33.17
C VAL A 24 7.92 3.05 33.52
N PRO A 25 7.66 3.64 34.70
CA PRO A 25 8.34 4.86 35.12
C PRO A 25 9.86 4.71 35.11
N TRP A 26 10.57 5.71 34.58
CA TRP A 26 12.04 5.75 34.53
C TRP A 26 12.72 4.63 33.74
N ALA A 27 11.97 3.82 33.01
CA ALA A 27 12.52 2.90 32.03
C ALA A 27 13.08 3.70 30.85
N SER A 28 14.31 3.37 30.45
CA SER A 28 14.97 3.98 29.29
C SER A 28 15.56 2.90 28.39
N TRP A 29 15.55 3.17 27.09
CA TRP A 29 16.24 2.32 26.11
C TRP A 29 17.72 2.67 26.08
N ASP A 30 18.58 1.67 26.30
CA ASP A 30 20.04 1.80 26.17
C ASP A 30 20.47 1.26 24.80
N ASP A 31 20.82 2.16 23.88
CA ASP A 31 21.19 1.82 22.51
C ASP A 31 22.52 1.04 22.42
N LYS A 32 23.44 1.28 23.36
CA LYS A 32 24.74 0.56 23.42
C LYS A 32 24.55 -0.89 23.82
N LEU A 33 23.64 -1.15 24.76
CA LEU A 33 23.37 -2.49 25.30
C LEU A 33 22.24 -3.23 24.58
N ARG A 34 21.53 -2.52 23.70
CA ARG A 34 20.30 -2.98 23.01
C ARG A 34 19.31 -3.60 23.99
N ALA A 35 19.11 -2.93 25.12
CA ALA A 35 18.29 -3.41 26.22
C ALA A 35 17.57 -2.25 26.92
N TRP A 36 16.45 -2.55 27.55
CA TRP A 36 15.77 -1.63 28.44
C TRP A 36 16.46 -1.61 29.80
N ARG A 37 16.81 -0.41 30.26
CA ARG A 37 17.31 -0.14 31.60
C ARG A 37 16.14 0.29 32.47
N VAL A 38 15.87 -0.49 33.51
CA VAL A 38 14.79 -0.24 34.47
C VAL A 38 15.41 -0.12 35.86
N PRO A 39 15.39 1.05 36.49
CA PRO A 39 15.90 1.20 37.86
C PRO A 39 15.13 0.29 38.83
N PHE A 40 15.79 -0.23 39.87
CA PHE A 40 15.13 -1.14 40.83
C PHE A 40 13.89 -0.55 41.49
N ARG A 41 13.80 0.78 41.65
CA ARG A 41 12.61 1.45 42.19
C ARG A 41 11.35 1.24 41.33
N SER A 42 11.52 0.91 40.05
CA SER A 42 10.43 0.63 39.11
C SER A 42 10.17 -0.87 38.96
N PHE A 43 10.82 -1.70 39.77
CA PHE A 43 10.72 -3.17 39.68
C PHE A 43 9.30 -3.67 39.92
N ASP A 44 8.59 -3.13 40.91
CA ASP A 44 7.22 -3.57 41.20
C ASP A 44 6.25 -3.23 40.07
N GLU A 45 6.42 -2.07 39.42
CA GLU A 45 5.66 -1.68 38.25
C GLU A 45 5.99 -2.53 37.02
N LEU A 46 7.27 -2.87 36.83
CA LEU A 46 7.68 -3.83 35.80
C LEU A 46 7.07 -5.22 36.08
N ARG A 47 7.11 -5.70 37.33
CA ARG A 47 6.57 -7.00 37.73
C ARG A 47 5.06 -7.08 37.52
N ARG A 48 4.32 -6.00 37.80
CA ARG A 48 2.88 -5.90 37.52
C ARG A 48 2.55 -5.99 36.03
N ARG A 49 3.40 -5.39 35.18
CA ARG A 49 3.21 -5.37 33.71
C ARG A 49 3.82 -6.57 33.00
N TRP A 50 4.71 -7.31 33.67
CA TRP A 50 5.42 -8.46 33.09
C TRP A 50 4.51 -9.48 32.41
N PRO A 51 3.36 -9.88 32.98
CA PRO A 51 2.46 -10.82 32.30
C PRO A 51 1.90 -10.30 30.98
N LYS A 52 1.68 -8.98 30.85
CA LYS A 52 1.26 -8.35 29.59
C LYS A 52 2.40 -8.30 28.58
N ILE A 53 3.61 -8.01 29.04
CA ILE A 53 4.84 -8.01 28.23
C ILE A 53 5.10 -9.41 27.69
N GLU A 54 5.03 -10.43 28.54
CA GLU A 54 5.24 -11.84 28.18
C GLU A 54 4.20 -12.32 27.18
N LYS A 55 2.91 -12.06 27.45
CA LYS A 55 1.82 -12.37 26.53
C LYS A 55 1.99 -11.65 25.18
N ALA A 56 2.37 -10.36 25.19
CA ALA A 56 2.62 -9.60 23.97
C ALA A 56 3.90 -10.03 23.23
N ALA A 57 4.90 -10.55 23.94
CA ALA A 57 6.10 -11.13 23.36
C ALA A 57 5.79 -12.47 22.67
N GLN A 58 4.97 -13.31 23.30
CA GLN A 58 4.46 -14.56 22.72
C GLN A 58 3.65 -14.31 21.44
N TYR A 59 2.76 -13.30 21.43
CA TYR A 59 2.03 -12.89 20.21
C TYR A 59 2.92 -12.28 19.11
N ALA A 60 4.10 -11.79 19.48
CA ALA A 60 5.06 -11.23 18.54
C ALA A 60 6.07 -12.25 18.01
N GLU A 61 6.08 -13.46 18.57
CA GLU A 61 6.87 -14.58 18.11
C GLU A 61 6.61 -14.79 16.61
N PRO A 62 7.65 -14.91 15.78
CA PRO A 62 7.53 -15.13 14.34
C PRO A 62 6.59 -16.29 13.97
N GLU A 63 6.48 -17.28 14.84
CA GLU A 63 5.60 -18.45 14.67
C GLU A 63 4.11 -18.11 14.76
N GLU A 64 3.66 -17.29 15.72
CA GLU A 64 2.24 -16.91 15.80
C GLU A 64 1.83 -15.97 14.67
N ARG A 65 2.75 -15.11 14.22
CA ARG A 65 2.56 -14.33 12.98
C ARG A 65 2.44 -15.23 11.76
N LYS A 66 3.23 -16.30 11.68
CA LYS A 66 3.16 -17.29 10.61
C LYS A 66 1.83 -18.07 10.69
N ARG A 67 1.43 -18.55 11.86
CA ARG A 67 0.14 -19.23 12.10
C ARG A 67 -1.05 -18.33 11.75
N ARG A 68 -1.04 -17.04 12.10
CA ARG A 68 -2.12 -16.10 11.71
C ARG A 68 -2.15 -15.88 10.20
N ARG A 69 -0.99 -15.74 9.55
CA ARG A 69 -0.92 -15.65 8.08
C ARG A 69 -1.42 -16.91 7.40
N GLU A 70 -1.08 -18.08 7.94
CA GLU A 70 -1.52 -19.39 7.45
C GLU A 70 -3.02 -19.61 7.67
N ALA A 71 -3.56 -19.31 8.86
CA ALA A 71 -5.00 -19.36 9.12
C ALA A 71 -5.79 -18.39 8.23
N SER A 72 -5.22 -17.22 7.92
CA SER A 72 -5.84 -16.29 6.97
C SER A 72 -5.68 -16.71 5.50
N ARG A 73 -4.75 -17.61 5.18
CA ARG A 73 -4.39 -18.00 3.80
C ARG A 73 -5.52 -18.73 3.08
N ASP A 74 -6.33 -19.47 3.83
CA ASP A 74 -7.44 -20.26 3.28
C ASP A 74 -8.74 -19.48 3.18
N SER A 75 -8.81 -18.28 3.77
CA SER A 75 -9.96 -17.39 3.62
C SER A 75 -10.17 -17.02 2.16
N GLU A 76 -11.41 -17.08 1.70
CA GLU A 76 -11.82 -16.63 0.37
C GLU A 76 -11.40 -15.18 0.12
N ALA A 77 -11.48 -14.32 1.14
CA ALA A 77 -11.03 -12.93 1.06
C ALA A 77 -9.52 -12.81 0.76
N TYR A 78 -8.70 -13.71 1.31
CA TYR A 78 -7.26 -13.74 1.03
C TYR A 78 -6.99 -14.23 -0.40
N LYS A 79 -7.71 -15.26 -0.85
CA LYS A 79 -7.60 -15.78 -2.24
C LYS A 79 -8.03 -14.71 -3.25
N ALA A 80 -9.15 -14.03 -3.02
CA ALA A 80 -9.63 -12.93 -3.85
C ALA A 80 -8.65 -11.73 -3.85
N ALA A 81 -8.14 -11.33 -2.69
CA ALA A 81 -7.13 -10.28 -2.60
C ALA A 81 -5.82 -10.66 -3.32
N LYS A 82 -5.40 -11.93 -3.24
CA LYS A 82 -4.22 -12.44 -3.96
C LYS A 82 -4.46 -12.41 -5.47
N GLN A 83 -5.63 -12.83 -5.95
CA GLN A 83 -6.00 -12.78 -7.37
C GLN A 83 -6.02 -11.33 -7.86
N HIS A 84 -6.66 -10.43 -7.13
CA HIS A 84 -6.70 -8.99 -7.46
C HIS A 84 -5.29 -8.36 -7.45
N ASN A 85 -4.41 -8.77 -6.53
CA ASN A 85 -3.04 -8.25 -6.47
C ASN A 85 -2.18 -8.81 -7.62
N ALA A 86 -2.36 -10.09 -7.97
CA ALA A 86 -1.73 -10.69 -9.14
C ALA A 86 -2.17 -9.96 -10.42
N GLU A 87 -3.46 -9.64 -10.55
CA GLU A 87 -3.97 -8.90 -11.70
C GLU A 87 -3.45 -7.46 -11.74
N ARG A 88 -3.43 -6.75 -10.61
CA ARG A 88 -2.79 -5.41 -10.52
C ARG A 88 -1.33 -5.43 -10.94
N ARG A 89 -0.60 -6.52 -10.67
CA ARG A 89 0.81 -6.66 -11.08
C ARG A 89 0.97 -6.89 -12.58
N ARG A 90 -0.04 -7.46 -13.26
CA ARG A 90 -0.05 -7.60 -14.72
C ARG A 90 -0.21 -6.25 -15.43
N ARG A 91 -0.68 -5.20 -14.71
CA ARG A 91 -0.86 -3.83 -15.21
C ARG A 91 -1.64 -3.80 -16.53
N ARG A 92 -2.67 -4.64 -16.59
CA ARG A 92 -3.68 -4.65 -17.66
C ARG A 92 -4.89 -3.86 -17.17
N TYR A 93 -5.62 -3.26 -18.09
CA TYR A 93 -6.85 -2.54 -17.81
C TYR A 93 -7.80 -2.75 -18.99
N PRO A 94 -9.09 -3.01 -18.74
CA PRO A 94 -10.06 -3.20 -19.81
C PRO A 94 -10.35 -1.85 -20.48
N LEU A 95 -10.21 -1.78 -21.80
CA LEU A 95 -10.49 -0.60 -22.62
C LEU A 95 -11.62 -0.91 -23.60
N PRO A 96 -12.59 -0.01 -23.81
CA PRO A 96 -13.62 -0.24 -24.81
C PRO A 96 -12.99 -0.25 -26.21
N ALA A 97 -13.30 -1.27 -27.02
CA ALA A 97 -12.73 -1.46 -28.36
C ALA A 97 -13.05 -0.31 -29.31
N GLU A 98 -14.22 0.32 -29.13
CA GLU A 98 -14.69 1.43 -29.97
C GLU A 98 -13.98 2.76 -29.69
N ASP A 99 -13.51 2.98 -28.45
CA ASP A 99 -12.96 4.28 -28.04
C ASP A 99 -11.69 4.10 -27.21
N LEU A 100 -10.59 3.87 -27.93
CA LEU A 100 -9.27 3.64 -27.36
C LEU A 100 -8.59 4.94 -26.91
N PRO A 101 -7.93 4.94 -25.74
CA PRO A 101 -7.20 6.09 -25.23
C PRO A 101 -5.97 6.39 -26.10
N PRO A 102 -5.53 7.67 -26.15
CA PRO A 102 -4.29 8.02 -26.82
C PRO A 102 -3.09 7.39 -26.11
N LEU A 103 -2.33 6.57 -26.84
CA LEU A 103 -1.12 5.92 -26.33
C LEU A 103 -0.05 6.96 -25.97
N GLY A 104 0.69 6.68 -24.89
CA GLY A 104 1.76 7.54 -24.39
C GLY A 104 1.29 8.86 -23.76
N ARG A 105 -0.03 9.08 -23.64
CA ARG A 105 -0.60 10.26 -22.98
C ARG A 105 -1.22 9.90 -21.63
N PRO A 106 -1.00 10.73 -20.58
CA PRO A 106 -1.68 10.55 -19.31
C PRO A 106 -3.18 10.76 -19.42
N VAL A 107 -3.92 9.73 -19.02
CA VAL A 107 -5.38 9.71 -18.94
C VAL A 107 -5.80 9.36 -17.52
N ALA A 108 -6.91 9.92 -17.07
CA ALA A 108 -7.50 9.58 -15.79
C ALA A 108 -8.43 8.37 -15.93
N THR A 109 -8.35 7.48 -14.94
CA THR A 109 -9.21 6.30 -14.78
C THR A 109 -9.81 6.33 -13.38
N GLU A 110 -11.00 5.75 -13.25
CA GLU A 110 -11.72 5.74 -11.97
C GLU A 110 -11.01 4.89 -10.91
N GLN A 111 -10.46 3.74 -11.29
CA GLN A 111 -9.86 2.80 -10.35
C GLN A 111 -8.39 3.09 -10.00
N TYR A 112 -7.60 3.58 -10.97
CA TYR A 112 -6.14 3.72 -10.83
C TYR A 112 -5.65 5.16 -10.86
N GLY A 113 -6.55 6.13 -11.03
CA GLY A 113 -6.19 7.53 -11.16
C GLY A 113 -5.52 7.80 -12.50
N ILE A 114 -4.49 8.66 -12.52
CA ILE A 114 -3.82 9.05 -13.76
C ILE A 114 -2.78 8.02 -14.17
N VAL A 115 -3.03 7.38 -15.31
CA VAL A 115 -2.21 6.32 -15.89
C VAL A 115 -1.84 6.65 -17.33
N VAL A 116 -0.80 6.02 -17.84
CA VAL A 116 -0.40 6.10 -19.25
C VAL A 116 -0.53 4.72 -19.86
N PHE A 117 -1.24 4.64 -20.97
CA PHE A 117 -1.36 3.42 -21.76
C PHE A 117 -0.18 3.31 -22.72
N SER A 118 0.55 2.20 -22.64
CA SER A 118 1.70 1.92 -23.51
C SER A 118 1.31 1.13 -24.74
N GLU A 119 0.35 0.22 -24.61
CA GLU A 119 -0.03 -0.73 -25.66
C GLU A 119 -1.47 -1.21 -25.43
N VAL A 120 -2.22 -1.46 -26.50
CA VAL A 120 -3.49 -2.18 -26.47
C VAL A 120 -3.26 -3.54 -27.13
N SER A 121 -3.36 -4.62 -26.36
CA SER A 121 -3.39 -5.97 -26.92
C SER A 121 -4.78 -6.20 -27.49
N GLY A 122 -4.91 -6.52 -28.78
CA GLY A 122 -6.18 -6.83 -29.47
C GLY A 122 -6.99 -8.02 -28.92
N GLU A 123 -6.66 -8.50 -27.73
CA GLU A 123 -7.32 -9.61 -27.03
C GLU A 123 -8.59 -9.10 -26.36
N LEU A 124 -9.74 -9.67 -26.75
CA LEU A 124 -11.02 -9.37 -26.13
C LEU A 124 -11.04 -9.87 -24.68
N VAL A 125 -11.63 -9.06 -23.79
CA VAL A 125 -11.81 -9.40 -22.39
C VAL A 125 -13.03 -10.30 -22.24
N GLU A 126 -12.86 -11.43 -21.54
CA GLU A 126 -14.01 -12.28 -21.22
C GLU A 126 -14.98 -11.57 -20.24
N PRO A 127 -16.30 -11.56 -20.49
CA PRO A 127 -17.27 -10.84 -19.67
C PRO A 127 -17.29 -11.26 -18.19
N LEU A 128 -16.97 -12.52 -17.89
CA LEU A 128 -16.88 -13.05 -16.53
C LEU A 128 -15.66 -12.49 -15.78
N GLU A 129 -14.51 -12.41 -16.44
CA GLU A 129 -13.29 -11.80 -15.87
C GLU A 129 -13.49 -10.29 -15.65
N LEU A 130 -14.15 -9.62 -16.59
CA LEU A 130 -14.49 -8.21 -16.49
C LEU A 130 -15.34 -7.92 -15.25
N THR A 131 -16.42 -8.69 -15.04
CA THR A 131 -17.34 -8.48 -13.91
C THR A 131 -16.68 -8.76 -12.56
N ALA A 132 -15.80 -9.78 -12.50
CA ALA A 132 -15.15 -10.19 -11.26
C ALA A 132 -14.02 -9.23 -10.83
N LEU A 133 -13.21 -8.75 -11.77
CA LEU A 133 -12.00 -7.97 -11.48
C LEU A 133 -12.22 -6.46 -11.65
N TYR A 134 -13.17 -6.08 -12.50
CA TYR A 134 -13.50 -4.71 -12.84
C TYR A 134 -15.02 -4.50 -12.74
N PRO A 135 -15.63 -4.63 -11.55
CA PRO A 135 -17.07 -4.45 -11.36
C PRO A 135 -17.56 -3.04 -11.74
N ASN A 136 -16.64 -2.08 -11.84
CA ASN A 136 -16.89 -0.73 -12.32
C ASN A 136 -16.61 -0.57 -13.83
N ALA A 137 -16.51 -1.65 -14.61
CA ALA A 137 -16.47 -1.56 -16.07
C ALA A 137 -17.83 -1.03 -16.55
N MET A 138 -17.86 0.24 -16.95
CA MET A 138 -19.08 1.05 -16.95
C MET A 138 -19.98 0.86 -18.18
N ARG A 139 -19.47 0.38 -19.32
CA ARG A 139 -20.29 0.04 -20.49
C ARG A 139 -20.62 -1.45 -20.47
N LYS A 140 -21.83 -1.83 -20.07
CA LYS A 140 -22.19 -3.26 -19.94
C LYS A 140 -22.29 -4.01 -21.27
N ASP A 141 -22.45 -3.28 -22.38
CA ASP A 141 -22.77 -3.85 -23.70
C ASP A 141 -21.69 -3.60 -24.76
N GLY A 142 -20.44 -3.30 -24.35
CA GLY A 142 -19.34 -3.03 -25.28
C GLY A 142 -18.28 -4.12 -25.28
N ASP A 143 -17.67 -4.36 -26.44
CA ASP A 143 -16.46 -5.18 -26.53
C ASP A 143 -15.29 -4.48 -25.82
N TYR A 144 -14.62 -5.20 -24.93
CA TYR A 144 -13.45 -4.69 -24.21
C TYR A 144 -12.20 -5.39 -24.70
N VAL A 145 -11.10 -4.64 -24.71
CA VAL A 145 -9.78 -5.10 -25.11
C VAL A 145 -8.78 -4.81 -24.00
N TRP A 146 -7.78 -5.65 -23.81
CA TRP A 146 -6.77 -5.42 -22.77
C TRP A 146 -5.78 -4.31 -23.16
N GLY A 147 -5.62 -3.31 -22.29
CA GLY A 147 -4.58 -2.28 -22.40
C GLY A 147 -3.49 -2.45 -21.34
N LYS A 148 -2.22 -2.44 -21.74
CA LYS A 148 -1.09 -2.33 -20.81
C LYS A 148 -0.91 -0.87 -20.39
N TRP A 149 -0.77 -0.65 -19.09
CA TRP A 149 -0.59 0.68 -18.54
C TRP A 149 0.57 0.75 -17.54
N HIS A 150 1.04 1.96 -17.28
CA HIS A 150 1.91 2.26 -16.16
C HIS A 150 1.46 3.53 -15.45
N SER A 151 1.84 3.65 -14.17
CA SER A 151 1.64 4.90 -13.43
C SER A 151 2.36 6.03 -14.15
N ALA A 152 1.68 7.17 -14.32
CA ALA A 152 2.25 8.33 -15.00
C ALA A 152 3.48 8.86 -14.23
N THR A 153 4.59 9.07 -14.94
CA THR A 153 5.80 9.67 -14.36
C THR A 153 5.62 11.16 -14.14
N LEU A 154 6.46 11.78 -13.29
CA LEU A 154 6.38 13.22 -13.07
C LEU A 154 6.58 14.01 -14.39
N CYS A 155 7.48 13.55 -15.25
CA CYS A 155 7.74 14.16 -16.56
C CYS A 155 6.51 14.11 -17.47
N GLU A 156 5.86 12.94 -17.58
CA GLU A 156 4.62 12.77 -18.36
C GLU A 156 3.51 13.67 -17.83
N LEU A 157 3.31 13.71 -16.51
CA LEU A 157 2.29 14.55 -15.87
C LEU A 157 2.52 16.05 -16.11
N ILE A 158 3.77 16.50 -16.22
CA ILE A 158 4.10 17.91 -16.51
C ILE A 158 3.82 18.24 -17.98
N ARG A 159 4.14 17.32 -18.90
CA ARG A 159 3.93 17.50 -20.35
C ARG A 159 2.46 17.43 -20.77
N THR A 160 1.57 16.96 -19.91
CA THR A 160 0.16 16.77 -20.22
C THR A 160 -0.61 18.08 -20.20
N TRP A 161 -1.36 18.33 -21.26
CA TRP A 161 -2.32 19.43 -21.33
C TRP A 161 -3.58 19.09 -20.53
N PRO A 162 -4.01 19.97 -19.60
CA PRO A 162 -5.21 19.74 -18.80
C PRO A 162 -6.48 19.86 -19.64
N ALA A 163 -7.50 19.06 -19.32
CA ALA A 163 -8.86 19.31 -19.78
C ALA A 163 -9.39 20.63 -19.17
N ARG A 164 -10.12 21.40 -19.97
CA ARG A 164 -10.74 22.67 -19.52
C ARG A 164 -11.96 22.42 -18.63
N SER A 165 -12.69 21.35 -18.91
CA SER A 165 -13.89 20.95 -18.18
C SER A 165 -13.68 19.61 -17.47
N PRO A 166 -14.35 19.38 -16.34
CA PRO A 166 -14.37 18.06 -15.72
C PRO A 166 -15.05 17.05 -16.64
N ALA A 167 -14.69 15.79 -16.50
CA ALA A 167 -15.24 14.73 -17.32
C ALA A 167 -16.77 14.66 -17.20
N GLY A 168 -17.44 14.49 -18.34
CA GLY A 168 -18.89 14.27 -18.40
C GLY A 168 -19.31 12.89 -17.90
N ALA A 169 -20.61 12.63 -17.85
CA ALA A 169 -21.13 11.29 -17.53
C ALA A 169 -20.70 10.25 -18.58
N ASP A 170 -20.74 10.62 -19.86
CA ASP A 170 -20.37 9.72 -20.97
C ASP A 170 -18.87 9.39 -20.99
N GLU A 171 -18.02 10.38 -20.71
CA GLU A 171 -16.57 10.16 -20.62
C GLU A 171 -16.19 9.30 -19.41
N ARG A 172 -16.93 9.42 -18.30
CA ARG A 172 -16.79 8.50 -17.18
C ARG A 172 -17.31 7.11 -17.52
N ALA A 173 -18.43 7.01 -18.25
CA ALA A 173 -18.98 5.74 -18.69
C ALA A 173 -18.06 4.99 -19.68
N ARG A 174 -17.25 5.72 -20.45
CA ARG A 174 -16.17 5.17 -21.28
C ARG A 174 -15.03 4.54 -20.45
N GLY A 175 -14.87 4.95 -19.19
CA GLY A 175 -13.87 4.42 -18.26
C GLY A 175 -12.51 5.12 -18.31
N TRP A 176 -12.31 6.11 -19.20
CA TRP A 176 -11.14 6.97 -19.21
C TRP A 176 -11.47 8.38 -19.75
N TRP A 177 -10.81 9.39 -19.19
CA TRP A 177 -10.97 10.80 -19.58
C TRP A 177 -9.66 11.57 -19.53
N GLN A 178 -9.64 12.75 -20.16
CA GLN A 178 -8.50 13.65 -20.06
C GLN A 178 -8.51 14.31 -18.68
N PRO A 179 -7.39 14.26 -17.93
CA PRO A 179 -7.36 14.76 -16.56
C PRO A 179 -7.48 16.28 -16.51
N THR A 180 -8.20 16.77 -15.51
CA THR A 180 -8.31 18.19 -15.20
C THR A 180 -7.04 18.72 -14.53
N LEU A 181 -6.89 20.05 -14.49
CA LEU A 181 -5.78 20.68 -13.78
C LEU A 181 -5.75 20.32 -12.28
N ALA A 182 -6.91 20.16 -11.65
CA ALA A 182 -7.01 19.78 -10.24
C ALA A 182 -6.47 18.36 -9.99
N GLU A 183 -6.87 17.40 -10.83
CA GLU A 183 -6.39 16.01 -10.77
C GLU A 183 -4.88 15.93 -11.05
N LEU A 184 -4.39 16.66 -12.06
CA LEU A 184 -2.96 16.72 -12.37
C LEU A 184 -2.14 17.30 -11.20
N ARG A 185 -2.65 18.31 -10.47
CA ARG A 185 -1.95 18.86 -9.29
C ARG A 185 -1.76 17.82 -8.19
N VAL A 186 -2.80 17.02 -7.90
CA VAL A 186 -2.73 15.95 -6.91
C VAL A 186 -1.76 14.86 -7.36
N ALA A 187 -1.87 14.42 -8.63
CA ALA A 187 -0.98 13.40 -9.19
C ALA A 187 0.49 13.85 -9.19
N ARG A 188 0.79 15.09 -9.60
CA ARG A 188 2.15 15.66 -9.58
C ARG A 188 2.72 15.70 -8.16
N ARG A 189 1.91 16.05 -7.15
CA ARG A 189 2.33 16.06 -5.74
C ARG A 189 2.70 14.65 -5.27
N ASN A 190 1.87 13.66 -5.60
CA ASN A 190 2.10 12.26 -5.25
C ASN A 190 3.35 11.70 -5.95
N ALA A 191 3.51 11.96 -7.25
CA ALA A 191 4.69 11.56 -8.02
C ALA A 191 6.00 12.13 -7.42
N ARG A 192 6.02 13.43 -7.07
CA ARG A 192 7.16 14.06 -6.38
C ARG A 192 7.48 13.43 -5.02
N SER A 193 6.46 12.99 -4.28
CA SER A 193 6.66 12.30 -3.00
C SER A 193 7.29 10.92 -3.21
N ILE A 194 6.84 10.20 -4.23
CA ILE A 194 7.37 8.87 -4.59
C ILE A 194 8.83 8.97 -5.05
N GLU A 195 9.17 9.94 -5.90
CA GLU A 195 10.56 10.16 -6.34
C GLU A 195 11.49 10.48 -5.17
N ARG A 196 11.07 11.37 -4.25
CA ARG A 196 11.85 11.66 -3.02
C ARG A 196 12.08 10.44 -2.15
N ARG A 197 11.06 9.58 -1.99
CA ARG A 197 11.21 8.32 -1.24
C ARG A 197 12.18 7.35 -1.91
N LYS A 198 12.20 7.30 -3.24
CA LYS A 198 13.17 6.48 -3.99
C LYS A 198 14.59 7.01 -3.80
N GLN A 199 14.79 8.33 -3.92
CA GLN A 199 16.09 8.97 -3.70
C GLN A 199 16.62 8.74 -2.27
N ASN A 200 15.76 8.81 -1.26
CA ASN A 200 16.18 8.53 0.12
C ASN A 200 16.49 7.04 0.38
N ARG A 201 16.03 6.12 -0.47
CA ARG A 201 16.23 4.67 -0.29
C ARG A 201 17.51 4.18 -0.98
N ASP A 202 17.93 4.82 -2.05
CA ASP A 202 19.24 4.64 -2.68
C ASP A 202 20.11 5.86 -2.38
N PRO A 203 20.71 5.96 -1.18
CA PRO A 203 21.78 6.90 -0.96
C PRO A 203 22.94 6.48 -1.87
N ARG A 204 23.17 7.27 -2.92
CA ARG A 204 24.40 7.17 -3.72
C ARG A 204 25.63 7.44 -2.86
#